data_AF-A0A814A163-F1
#
_entry.id   AF-A0A814A163-F1
#
_cell.length_a   1.000
_cell.length_b   1.000
_cell.length_c   1.000
_cell.angle_alpha   90.00
_cell.angle_beta   90.00
_cell.angle_gamma   90.00
#
_symmetry.space_group_name_H-M   'P 1'
#
loop_
_entity.id
_entity.type
_entity.pdbx_description
1 polymer ?
#
loop_
_entity_poly.entity_id
_entity_poly.type
_entity_poly.pdbx_seq_one_letter_code
_entity_poly.pdbx_strand_id
1 'polypeptide(L)'
;MSLKQVIILIFIKSVLSYPSQYNKNIQENLIKANLDNNANKTEARILQTLFPQFNQPMHPQPQLTPFLPYNPFPIQQKTQTSSGEVIIENLIGGLPFNCLNKPTGHFRDSFFCDVFHACVYGQQRKTYSCPFVGELVYFDDRTRKCEFIRNNPYGCLQNNYLNFF
;
A
#
# COMPACT_ATOMS: atom_id res chain seq x y z
N MET A 1 29.33 -49.53 -1.78
CA MET A 1 28.41 -48.38 -1.91
C MET A 1 27.36 -48.50 -0.81
N SER A 2 27.32 -47.58 0.15
CA SER A 2 26.58 -47.73 1.41
C SER A 2 25.14 -47.23 1.29
N LEU A 3 24.20 -47.95 1.92
CA LEU A 3 22.75 -47.68 1.98
C LEU A 3 22.40 -46.24 2.44
N LYS A 4 23.33 -45.57 3.13
CA LYS A 4 23.19 -44.15 3.54
C LYS A 4 23.30 -43.14 2.39
N GLN A 5 23.90 -43.50 1.24
CA GLN A 5 24.01 -42.58 0.09
C GLN A 5 22.80 -42.62 -0.86
N VAL A 6 21.97 -43.67 -0.80
CA VAL A 6 20.79 -43.81 -1.68
C VAL A 6 19.62 -42.94 -1.21
N ILE A 7 19.50 -42.69 0.10
CA ILE A 7 18.40 -41.89 0.68
C ILE A 7 18.53 -40.39 0.33
N ILE A 8 19.76 -39.89 0.14
CA ILE A 8 20.01 -38.48 -0.21
C ILE A 8 19.60 -38.15 -1.65
N LEU A 9 19.60 -39.13 -2.56
CA LEU A 9 19.20 -38.91 -3.97
C LEU A 9 17.69 -39.00 -4.20
N ILE A 10 16.92 -39.57 -3.27
CA ILE A 10 15.45 -39.68 -3.38
C ILE A 10 14.77 -38.35 -2.97
N PHE A 11 15.37 -37.57 -2.08
CA PHE A 11 14.80 -36.28 -1.65
C PHE A 11 15.08 -35.08 -2.59
N ILE A 12 16.02 -35.20 -3.54
CA ILE A 12 16.35 -34.10 -4.46
C ILE A 12 15.44 -34.06 -5.70
N LYS A 13 14.71 -35.14 -6.02
CA LYS A 13 13.84 -35.22 -7.21
C LYS A 13 12.39 -34.77 -7.02
N SER A 14 11.95 -34.43 -5.81
CA SER A 14 10.55 -34.11 -5.52
C SER A 14 10.21 -32.61 -5.43
N VAL A 15 11.14 -31.70 -5.77
CA VAL A 15 10.92 -30.24 -5.68
C VAL A 15 10.88 -29.52 -7.05
N LEU A 16 10.95 -30.24 -8.17
CA LEU A 16 10.93 -29.64 -9.50
C LEU A 16 9.82 -30.24 -10.38
N SER A 17 8.57 -29.82 -10.17
CA SER A 17 7.51 -29.83 -11.19
C SER A 17 6.26 -29.12 -10.70
N TYR A 18 6.22 -27.79 -10.85
CA TYR A 18 4.97 -27.03 -10.91
C TYR A 18 4.95 -26.21 -12.20
N PRO A 19 4.11 -26.57 -13.20
CA PRO A 19 3.90 -25.70 -14.35
C PRO A 19 2.95 -24.55 -13.99
N SER A 20 3.46 -23.32 -14.11
CA SER A 20 2.69 -22.07 -14.03
C SER A 20 1.85 -21.89 -15.30
N GLN A 21 0.53 -22.19 -15.22
CA GLN A 21 -0.46 -21.89 -16.26
C GLN A 21 -1.22 -20.57 -16.00
N TYR A 22 -0.55 -19.55 -15.44
CA TYR A 22 -1.22 -18.27 -15.13
C TYR A 22 -1.19 -17.23 -16.27
N ASN A 23 -0.63 -17.55 -17.44
CA ASN A 23 -0.39 -16.53 -18.48
C ASN A 23 -0.98 -16.89 -19.86
N LYS A 24 -2.31 -17.02 -19.93
CA LYS A 24 -3.07 -16.95 -21.21
C LYS A 24 -4.38 -16.18 -21.11
N ASN A 25 -5.01 -16.07 -19.93
CA ASN A 25 -6.30 -15.37 -19.76
C ASN A 25 -6.20 -13.85 -19.58
N ILE A 26 -5.00 -13.26 -19.57
CA ILE A 26 -4.82 -11.79 -19.42
C ILE A 26 -4.85 -11.08 -20.79
N GLN A 27 -4.40 -11.74 -21.86
CA GLN A 27 -4.37 -11.14 -23.21
C GLN A 27 -5.76 -11.01 -23.85
N GLU A 28 -6.69 -11.95 -23.61
CA GLU A 28 -8.05 -11.86 -24.20
C GLU A 28 -8.97 -10.86 -23.48
N ASN A 29 -8.72 -10.56 -22.21
CA ASN A 29 -9.54 -9.62 -21.44
C ASN A 29 -9.16 -8.15 -21.66
N LEU A 30 -7.94 -7.86 -22.12
CA LEU A 30 -7.51 -6.50 -22.50
C LEU A 30 -8.08 -6.05 -23.86
N ILE A 31 -8.47 -6.99 -24.73
CA ILE A 31 -9.07 -6.68 -26.04
C ILE A 31 -10.57 -6.39 -25.89
N LYS A 32 -11.29 -7.11 -25.01
CA LYS A 32 -12.73 -6.87 -24.78
C LYS A 32 -13.02 -5.54 -24.06
N ALA A 33 -12.14 -5.09 -23.16
CA ALA A 33 -12.33 -3.80 -22.48
C ALA A 33 -12.11 -2.56 -23.38
N ASN A 34 -11.56 -2.72 -24.59
CA ASN A 34 -11.32 -1.62 -25.54
C ASN A 34 -12.43 -1.44 -26.59
N LEU A 35 -13.39 -2.36 -26.69
CA LEU A 35 -14.50 -2.27 -27.64
C LEU A 35 -15.76 -1.64 -27.04
N ASP A 36 -15.95 -1.69 -25.72
CA ASP A 36 -17.14 -1.12 -25.07
C ASP A 36 -17.01 0.39 -24.75
N ASN A 37 -15.79 0.94 -24.78
CA ASN A 37 -15.52 2.34 -24.44
C ASN A 37 -15.72 3.34 -25.60
N ASN A 38 -16.07 2.86 -26.81
CA ASN A 38 -16.26 3.70 -27.99
C ASN A 38 -17.74 3.93 -28.37
N ALA A 39 -18.70 3.56 -27.51
CA ALA A 39 -20.13 3.72 -27.81
C ALA A 39 -20.79 4.97 -27.17
N ASN A 40 -20.14 5.66 -26.23
CA ASN A 40 -20.74 6.79 -25.49
C ASN A 40 -20.02 8.14 -25.71
N LYS A 41 -19.52 8.40 -26.93
CA LYS A 41 -18.80 9.65 -27.27
C LYS A 41 -19.47 10.46 -28.38
N THR A 42 -20.81 10.49 -28.43
CA THR A 42 -21.53 11.16 -29.53
C THR A 42 -22.68 12.09 -29.10
N GLU A 43 -22.88 12.40 -27.81
CA GLU A 43 -23.98 13.29 -27.37
C GLU A 43 -23.55 14.42 -26.41
N ALA A 44 -22.43 15.09 -26.68
CA ALA A 44 -22.02 16.27 -25.89
C ALA A 44 -21.45 17.43 -26.73
N ARG A 45 -21.84 17.55 -28.01
CA ARG A 45 -21.21 18.49 -28.96
C ARG A 45 -22.03 19.70 -29.41
N ILE A 46 -23.17 20.04 -28.79
CA ILE A 46 -24.04 21.12 -29.34
C ILE A 46 -24.39 22.26 -28.34
N LEU A 47 -23.69 22.45 -27.21
CA LEU A 47 -23.99 23.60 -26.30
C LEU A 47 -22.75 24.32 -25.73
N GLN A 48 -21.73 24.60 -26.54
CA GLN A 48 -20.54 25.38 -26.12
C GLN A 48 -20.23 26.58 -27.02
N THR A 49 -21.23 27.42 -27.28
CA THR A 49 -20.98 28.75 -27.87
C THR A 49 -21.71 29.80 -27.05
N LEU A 50 -21.10 30.28 -25.94
CA LEU A 50 -21.40 31.58 -25.30
C LEU A 50 -20.52 31.84 -24.05
N PHE A 51 -19.19 31.75 -24.13
CA PHE A 51 -18.33 32.39 -23.12
C PHE A 51 -17.04 32.95 -23.77
N PRO A 52 -16.74 34.25 -23.63
CA PRO A 52 -15.54 34.86 -24.20
C PRO A 52 -14.28 34.43 -23.45
N GLN A 53 -13.19 34.20 -24.21
CA GLN A 53 -11.90 33.78 -23.68
C GLN A 53 -11.20 34.93 -22.95
N PHE A 54 -10.89 34.71 -21.67
CA PHE A 54 -10.00 35.57 -20.91
C PHE A 54 -8.57 35.02 -21.03
N ASN A 55 -7.73 35.69 -21.82
CA ASN A 55 -6.30 35.38 -21.91
C ASN A 55 -5.63 35.71 -20.57
N GLN A 56 -5.24 34.69 -19.81
CA GLN A 56 -4.40 34.87 -18.62
C GLN A 56 -2.91 34.85 -19.01
N PRO A 57 -2.08 35.76 -18.47
CA PRO A 57 -0.64 35.72 -18.67
C PRO A 57 -0.03 34.48 -18.02
N MET A 58 0.92 33.84 -18.72
CA MET A 58 1.67 32.69 -18.23
C MET A 58 2.31 32.99 -16.88
N HIS A 59 1.82 32.33 -15.83
CA HIS A 59 2.47 32.30 -14.54
C HIS A 59 3.72 31.40 -14.61
N PRO A 60 4.86 31.79 -14.01
CA PRO A 60 6.03 30.92 -13.95
C PRO A 60 5.67 29.60 -13.24
N GLN A 61 6.03 28.47 -13.84
CA GLN A 61 5.88 27.16 -13.20
C GLN A 61 6.64 27.16 -11.86
N PRO A 62 5.99 26.81 -10.73
CA PRO A 62 6.70 26.63 -9.48
C PRO A 62 7.70 25.50 -9.60
N GLN A 63 8.93 25.76 -9.17
CA GLN A 63 10.01 24.78 -9.09
C GLN A 63 9.57 23.61 -8.21
N LEU A 64 9.90 22.39 -8.63
CA LEU A 64 9.65 21.13 -7.92
C LEU A 64 10.40 21.12 -6.58
N THR A 65 9.79 21.67 -5.53
CA THR A 65 10.07 21.24 -4.16
C THR A 65 9.50 19.83 -3.98
N PRO A 66 10.20 18.91 -3.29
CA PRO A 66 9.62 17.62 -2.90
C PRO A 66 8.54 17.90 -1.85
N PHE A 67 7.33 18.20 -2.30
CA PHE A 67 6.16 18.25 -1.43
C PHE A 67 5.97 16.85 -0.87
N LEU A 68 6.02 16.71 0.45
CA LEU A 68 5.47 15.52 1.09
C LEU A 68 4.03 15.39 0.57
N PRO A 69 3.61 14.23 0.03
CA PRO A 69 2.28 14.09 -0.55
C PRO A 69 1.17 14.24 0.50
N TYR A 70 1.52 14.22 1.79
CA TYR A 70 0.60 14.22 2.92
C TYR A 70 1.10 15.10 4.05
N ASN A 71 0.17 15.59 4.88
CA ASN A 71 0.43 16.30 6.14
C ASN A 71 -0.03 15.42 7.31
N PRO A 72 0.82 14.51 7.82
CA PRO A 72 0.45 13.61 8.89
C PRO A 72 0.34 14.37 10.22
N PHE A 73 -0.59 13.98 11.09
CA PHE A 73 -0.73 14.57 12.42
C PHE A 73 -1.06 13.52 13.48
N PRO A 74 -0.56 13.66 14.72
CA PRO A 74 -0.88 12.73 15.79
C PRO A 74 -2.33 12.89 16.26
N ILE A 75 -2.98 11.79 16.58
CA ILE A 75 -4.32 11.73 17.18
C ILE A 75 -4.25 10.83 18.40
N GLN A 76 -4.79 11.28 19.53
CA GLN A 76 -5.01 10.41 20.69
C GLN A 76 -6.49 10.06 20.77
N GLN A 77 -6.80 8.76 20.68
CA GLN A 77 -8.16 8.27 20.74
C GLN A 77 -8.37 7.40 21.98
N LYS A 78 -9.40 7.70 22.77
CA LYS A 78 -9.83 6.85 23.88
C LYS A 78 -10.63 5.67 23.34
N THR A 79 -10.25 4.46 23.72
CA THR A 79 -10.98 3.24 23.38
C THR A 79 -11.18 2.41 24.63
N GLN A 80 -12.36 1.80 24.79
CA GLN A 80 -12.65 0.90 25.89
C GLN A 80 -12.46 -0.55 25.44
N THR A 81 -11.72 -1.33 26.21
CA THR A 81 -11.53 -2.76 25.97
C THR A 81 -12.76 -3.55 26.41
N SER A 82 -12.82 -4.83 26.06
CA SER A 82 -13.86 -5.74 26.54
C SER A 82 -13.88 -5.93 28.06
N SER A 83 -12.77 -5.65 28.76
CA SER A 83 -12.69 -5.66 30.22
C SER A 83 -13.17 -4.34 30.87
N GLY A 84 -13.54 -3.34 30.07
CA GLY A 84 -13.94 -2.02 30.55
C GLY A 84 -12.78 -1.06 30.78
N GLU A 85 -11.53 -1.50 30.56
CA GLU A 85 -10.33 -0.65 30.67
C GLU A 85 -10.32 0.41 29.55
N VAL A 86 -10.00 1.65 29.91
CA VAL A 86 -9.84 2.74 28.93
C VAL A 86 -8.38 2.82 28.53
N ILE A 87 -8.10 2.53 27.26
CA ILE A 87 -6.77 2.69 26.65
C ILE A 87 -6.74 3.97 25.80
N ILE A 88 -5.58 4.64 25.81
CA ILE A 88 -5.30 5.74 24.88
C ILE A 88 -4.52 5.16 23.70
N GLU A 89 -5.13 5.20 22.52
CA GLU A 89 -4.47 4.80 21.28
C GLU A 89 -3.80 6.03 20.63
N ASN A 90 -2.52 5.88 20.30
CA ASN A 90 -1.77 6.86 19.50
C ASN A 90 -1.94 6.51 18.03
N LEU A 91 -2.69 7.34 17.32
CA LEU A 91 -3.04 7.18 15.91
C LEU A 91 -2.43 8.30 15.06
N ILE A 92 -2.46 8.11 13.75
CA ILE A 92 -1.98 9.08 12.78
C ILE A 92 -3.13 9.47 11.85
N GLY A 93 -3.42 10.77 11.79
CA GLY A 93 -4.31 11.37 10.80
C GLY A 93 -3.56 11.85 9.56
N GLY A 94 -4.30 12.16 8.50
CA GLY A 94 -3.75 12.80 7.30
C GLY A 94 -3.06 11.86 6.30
N LEU A 95 -3.12 10.55 6.52
CA LEU A 95 -2.58 9.52 5.63
C LEU A 95 -3.69 8.68 5.00
N PRO A 96 -4.17 9.05 3.79
CA PRO A 96 -5.21 8.28 3.11
C PRO A 96 -4.64 6.96 2.60
N PHE A 97 -5.37 5.87 2.81
CA PHE A 97 -4.99 4.55 2.37
C PHE A 97 -6.17 3.80 1.76
N ASN A 98 -5.96 3.21 0.58
CA ASN A 98 -7.00 2.48 -0.11
C ASN A 98 -7.09 1.04 0.42
N CYS A 99 -8.12 0.77 1.23
CA CYS A 99 -8.45 -0.57 1.71
C CYS A 99 -9.34 -1.38 0.76
N LEU A 100 -9.73 -0.85 -0.40
CA LEU A 100 -10.56 -1.57 -1.36
C LEU A 100 -9.89 -2.89 -1.75
N ASN A 101 -10.66 -3.98 -1.74
CA ASN A 101 -10.20 -5.34 -2.01
C ASN A 101 -9.13 -5.89 -1.05
N LYS A 102 -8.85 -5.20 0.07
CA LYS A 102 -8.00 -5.74 1.13
C LYS A 102 -8.87 -6.45 2.17
N PRO A 103 -8.49 -7.66 2.64
CA PRO A 103 -9.17 -8.29 3.75
C PRO A 103 -8.97 -7.48 5.03
N THR A 104 -9.76 -7.78 6.06
CA THR A 104 -9.55 -7.19 7.38
C THR A 104 -8.14 -7.53 7.89
N GLY A 105 -7.36 -6.52 8.29
CA GLY A 105 -5.97 -6.68 8.70
C GLY A 105 -5.16 -5.39 8.67
N HIS A 106 -3.85 -5.50 8.87
CA HIS A 106 -2.91 -4.38 8.93
C HIS A 106 -2.00 -4.36 7.71
N PHE A 107 -1.87 -3.24 7.01
CA PHE A 107 -1.13 -3.12 5.75
C PHE A 107 -0.16 -1.95 5.81
N ARG A 108 1.03 -2.11 5.23
CA ARG A 108 2.04 -1.05 5.17
C ARG A 108 1.54 0.17 4.40
N ASP A 109 1.94 1.35 4.86
CA ASP A 109 1.88 2.58 4.09
C ASP A 109 2.82 2.51 2.87
N SER A 110 2.42 3.14 1.76
CA SER A 110 3.21 3.11 0.51
C SER A 110 4.39 4.07 0.50
N PHE A 111 4.48 4.99 1.46
CA PHE A 111 5.47 6.05 1.52
C PHE A 111 6.31 5.99 2.79
N PHE A 112 5.71 5.76 3.96
CA PHE A 112 6.39 5.68 5.26
C PHE A 112 6.67 4.23 5.67
N CYS A 113 7.92 3.92 5.97
CA CYS A 113 8.40 2.59 6.34
C CYS A 113 7.79 2.08 7.65
N ASP A 114 7.59 2.99 8.60
CA ASP A 114 7.15 2.75 9.96
C ASP A 114 5.66 3.04 10.15
N VAL A 115 4.87 3.17 9.09
CA VAL A 115 3.43 3.40 9.18
C VAL A 115 2.66 2.21 8.61
N PHE A 116 1.54 1.88 9.26
CA PHE A 116 0.60 0.88 8.77
C PHE A 116 -0.85 1.26 9.04
N HIS A 117 -1.75 0.70 8.24
CA HIS A 117 -3.18 0.97 8.25
C HIS A 117 -3.97 -0.27 8.62
N ALA A 118 -4.91 -0.12 9.54
CA ALA A 118 -5.91 -1.13 9.85
C ALA A 118 -7.09 -1.01 8.87
N CYS A 119 -7.26 -2.01 8.01
CA CYS A 119 -8.43 -2.16 7.16
C CYS A 119 -9.45 -3.07 7.84
N VAL A 120 -10.73 -2.68 7.80
CA VAL A 120 -11.86 -3.51 8.27
C VAL A 120 -12.96 -3.44 7.24
N TYR A 121 -13.33 -4.58 6.65
CA TYR A 121 -14.35 -4.69 5.60
C TYR A 121 -14.12 -3.72 4.43
N GLY A 122 -12.88 -3.66 3.93
CA GLY A 122 -12.51 -2.81 2.79
C GLY A 122 -12.38 -1.31 3.09
N GLN A 123 -12.52 -0.89 4.36
CA GLN A 123 -12.41 0.50 4.78
C GLN A 123 -11.21 0.72 5.70
N GLN A 124 -10.49 1.82 5.50
CA GLN A 124 -9.47 2.27 6.44
C GLN A 124 -10.13 2.72 7.73
N ARG A 125 -9.74 2.11 8.87
CA ARG A 125 -10.28 2.47 10.19
C ARG A 125 -9.30 3.31 10.99
N LYS A 126 -8.04 2.90 10.99
CA LYS A 126 -6.99 3.51 11.82
C LYS A 126 -5.65 3.44 11.10
N THR A 127 -4.77 4.36 11.44
CA THR A 127 -3.37 4.38 11.00
C THR A 127 -2.49 4.52 12.23
N TYR A 128 -1.41 3.76 12.26
CA TYR A 128 -0.50 3.65 13.39
C TYR A 128 0.94 3.81 12.91
N SER A 129 1.81 4.32 13.77
CA SER A 129 3.26 4.15 13.61
C SER A 129 3.73 2.91 14.34
N CYS A 130 4.81 2.33 13.84
CA CYS A 130 5.58 1.34 14.57
C CYS A 130 6.22 1.99 15.81
N PRO A 131 6.26 1.28 16.95
CA PRO A 131 6.87 1.81 18.16
C PRO A 131 8.37 1.96 17.97
N PHE A 132 8.89 3.17 18.23
CA PHE A 132 10.33 3.41 18.26
C PHE A 132 10.91 2.94 19.60
N VAL A 133 11.85 1.99 19.54
CA VAL A 133 12.50 1.39 20.72
C VAL A 133 14.02 1.55 20.69
N GLY A 134 14.49 2.70 20.20
CA GLY A 134 15.92 3.04 20.12
C GLY A 134 16.59 2.70 18.80
N GLU A 135 15.86 2.15 17.84
CA GLU A 135 16.35 1.89 16.48
C GLU A 135 15.21 1.95 15.46
N LEU A 136 15.56 2.06 14.18
CA LEU A 136 14.60 2.09 13.09
C LEU A 136 13.91 0.74 12.90
N VAL A 137 12.60 0.81 12.78
CA VAL A 137 11.70 -0.32 12.55
C VAL A 137 10.85 -0.02 11.32
N TYR A 138 10.44 -1.08 10.63
CA TYR A 138 9.52 -0.97 9.51
C TYR A 138 8.38 -1.97 9.66
N PHE A 139 7.22 -1.69 9.09
CA PHE A 139 6.12 -2.65 9.09
C PHE A 139 6.32 -3.70 7.98
N ASP A 140 6.60 -4.97 8.32
CA ASP A 140 6.69 -6.06 7.33
C ASP A 140 5.28 -6.58 6.99
N ASP A 141 4.84 -6.40 5.73
CA ASP A 141 3.55 -6.90 5.25
C ASP A 141 3.43 -8.43 5.29
N ARG A 142 4.55 -9.14 5.23
CA ARG A 142 4.56 -10.62 5.28
C ARG A 142 4.32 -11.13 6.69
N THR A 143 5.00 -10.58 7.69
CA THR A 143 4.81 -10.98 9.10
C THR A 143 3.67 -10.24 9.78
N ARG A 144 3.19 -9.15 9.17
CA ARG A 144 2.17 -8.22 9.71
C ARG A 144 2.59 -7.58 11.04
N LYS A 145 3.89 -7.27 11.16
CA LYS A 145 4.51 -6.75 12.40
C LYS A 145 5.54 -5.68 12.10
N CYS A 146 5.81 -4.86 13.11
CA CYS A 146 6.97 -3.97 13.09
C CYS A 146 8.23 -4.79 13.36
N GLU A 147 9.17 -4.74 12.43
CA GLU A 147 10.42 -5.49 12.44
C GLU A 147 11.61 -4.52 12.40
N PHE A 148 12.73 -4.95 12.96
CA PHE A 148 13.95 -4.15 12.96
C PHE A 148 14.61 -4.13 11.59
N ILE A 149 15.05 -2.95 11.15
CA ILE A 149 15.77 -2.79 9.87
C ILE A 149 17.06 -3.62 9.83
N ARG A 150 17.76 -3.80 10.96
CA ARG A 150 18.96 -4.67 11.02
C ARG A 150 18.69 -6.12 10.60
N ASN A 151 17.45 -6.61 10.77
CA ASN A 151 17.08 -7.98 10.39
C ASN A 151 16.87 -8.09 8.88
N ASN A 152 16.49 -6.99 8.22
CA ASN A 152 16.29 -6.90 6.79
C ASN A 152 16.50 -5.46 6.29
N PRO A 153 17.73 -5.10 5.86
CA PRO A 153 18.05 -3.75 5.40
C PRO A 153 17.25 -3.31 4.16
N TYR A 154 16.70 -4.27 3.41
CA TYR A 154 15.87 -4.02 2.23
C TYR A 154 14.37 -4.04 2.55
N GLY A 155 14.01 -4.15 3.84
CA GLY A 155 12.64 -4.18 4.31
C GLY A 155 11.84 -2.94 3.95
N CYS A 156 12.52 -1.79 3.79
CA CYS A 156 11.95 -0.57 3.25
C CYS A 156 12.96 0.20 2.38
N LEU A 157 12.76 0.17 1.07
CA LEU A 157 13.68 0.80 0.11
C LEU A 157 13.57 2.32 0.06
N GLN A 158 12.42 2.88 0.45
CA GLN A 158 12.16 4.32 0.42
C GLN A 158 12.89 5.07 1.53
N ASN A 159 13.22 4.36 2.63
CA ASN A 159 13.93 4.91 3.78
C ASN A 159 13.29 6.19 4.38
N ASN A 160 11.97 6.30 4.25
CA ASN A 160 11.19 7.40 4.79
C ASN A 160 10.54 6.96 6.10
N TYR A 161 10.80 7.68 7.19
CA TYR A 161 10.24 7.38 8.50
C TYR A 161 9.48 8.59 9.03
N LEU A 162 8.39 8.33 9.73
CA LEU A 162 7.55 9.39 10.26
C LEU A 162 8.08 9.87 11.61
N ASN A 163 8.81 10.99 11.60
CA ASN A 163 9.30 11.63 12.82
C ASN A 163 8.20 12.51 13.44
N PHE A 164 7.44 11.95 14.38
CA PHE A 164 6.60 12.74 15.30
C PHE A 164 7.28 13.06 16.63
N PHE A 165 8.50 12.57 16.85
CA PHE A 165 9.24 12.67 18.10
C PHE A 165 10.66 13.20 17.87
#